data_AF-A0A841L9F0-F1
#
_entry.id   AF-A0A841L9F0-F1
#
_cell.length_a   1.000
_cell.length_b   1.000
_cell.length_c   1.000
_cell.angle_alpha   90.00
_cell.angle_beta   90.00
_cell.angle_gamma   90.00
#
_symmetry.space_group_name_H-M   'P 1'
#
loop_
_entity.id
_entity.type
_entity.pdbx_description
1 polymer ?
#
loop_
_entity_poly.entity_id
_entity_poly.type
_entity_poly.pdbx_seq_one_letter_code
_entity_poly.pdbx_strand_id
1 'polypeptide(L)' 'MSDSFLRQLFDAAQNGDGDAIGVILEVFKPMIYKNSCINGYFDYDCFQELCIKFICCIKTFKFTNISDITKYFN' A
#
# COMPACT_ATOMS: atom_id res chain seq x y z
N MET A 1 7.26 -10.42 -9.44
CA MET A 1 5.83 -10.35 -9.11
C MET A 1 5.10 -9.82 -10.32
N SER A 2 4.00 -10.44 -10.77
CA SER A 2 3.22 -9.94 -11.90
C SER A 2 2.14 -8.95 -11.44
N ASP A 3 1.76 -8.02 -12.31
CA ASP A 3 0.73 -7.00 -12.00
C ASP A 3 -0.61 -7.63 -11.61
N SER A 4 -0.95 -8.75 -12.25
CA SER A 4 -2.16 -9.53 -11.95
C SER A 4 -2.15 -10.10 -10.53
N PHE A 5 -1.01 -10.61 -10.06
CA PHE A 5 -0.89 -11.14 -8.70
C PHE A 5 -1.02 -10.03 -7.64
N LEU A 6 -0.40 -8.88 -7.89
CA LEU A 6 -0.53 -7.73 -6.99
C LEU A 6 -1.98 -7.27 -6.91
N ARG A 7 -2.68 -7.20 -8.04
CA ARG A 7 -4.12 -6.89 -8.08
C ARG A 7 -4.95 -7.83 -7.20
N GLN A 8 -4.72 -9.14 -7.31
CA GLN A 8 -5.41 -10.14 -6.49
C GLN A 8 -5.15 -9.97 -5.00
N LEU A 9 -3.91 -9.65 -4.61
CA LEU A 9 -3.58 -9.37 -3.20
C LEU A 9 -4.33 -8.17 -2.66
N PHE A 10 -4.40 -7.07 -3.43
CA PHE A 10 -5.14 -5.89 -3.00
C PHE A 10 -6.64 -6.16 -2.89
N ASP A 11 -7.23 -6.89 -3.85
CA ASP A 11 -8.64 -7.28 -3.78
C ASP A 11 -8.91 -8.14 -2.53
N ALA A 12 -8.03 -9.10 -2.20
CA ALA A 12 -8.14 -9.91 -0.97
C ALA A 12 -7.98 -9.08 0.31
N ALA A 13 -6.96 -8.21 0.36
CA ALA A 13 -6.68 -7.33 1.49
C ALA A 13 -7.86 -6.38 1.78
N GLN A 14 -8.53 -5.87 0.74
CA GLN A 14 -9.72 -5.03 0.88
C GLN A 14 -10.94 -5.78 1.43
N ASN A 15 -11.02 -7.09 1.17
CA ASN A 15 -12.04 -7.98 1.74
C ASN A 15 -11.72 -8.45 3.18
N GLY A 16 -10.64 -7.94 3.78
CA GLY A 16 -10.28 -8.22 5.17
C GLY A 16 -9.28 -9.38 5.36
N ASP A 17 -8.67 -9.88 4.28
CA ASP A 17 -7.61 -10.88 4.37
C ASP A 17 -6.33 -10.28 4.98
N GLY A 18 -6.03 -10.69 6.21
CA GLY A 18 -4.85 -10.23 6.96
C GLY A 18 -3.53 -10.73 6.39
N ASP A 19 -3.52 -11.92 5.78
CA ASP A 19 -2.32 -12.49 5.15
C ASP A 19 -1.99 -11.71 3.88
N ALA A 20 -3.01 -11.35 3.10
CA ALA A 20 -2.85 -10.48 1.93
C ALA A 20 -2.29 -9.10 2.30
N ILE A 21 -2.79 -8.49 3.40
CA ILE A 21 -2.22 -7.25 3.94
C ILE A 21 -0.75 -7.42 4.31
N GLY A 22 -0.40 -8.52 4.98
CA GLY A 22 0.98 -8.84 5.37
C GLY A 22 1.92 -8.97 4.16
N VAL A 23 1.49 -9.67 3.11
CA VAL A 23 2.28 -9.81 1.88
C VAL A 23 2.51 -8.45 1.21
N ILE A 24 1.48 -7.61 1.10
CA ILE A 24 1.61 -6.27 0.53
C ILE A 24 2.58 -5.43 1.39
N LEU A 25 2.46 -5.49 2.72
CA LEU A 25 3.37 -4.78 3.61
C LEU A 25 4.84 -5.19 3.41
N GLU A 26 5.13 -6.49 3.31
CA GLU A 26 6.50 -6.96 3.08
C GLU A 26 7.05 -6.52 1.72
N VAL A 27 6.22 -6.46 0.67
CA VAL A 27 6.63 -5.94 -0.65
C VAL A 27 7.04 -4.47 -0.55
N PHE A 28 6.27 -3.65 0.16
CA PHE A 28 6.53 -2.21 0.28
C PHE A 28 7.44 -1.83 1.47
N LYS A 29 7.80 -2.78 2.32
CA LYS A 29 8.63 -2.57 3.52
C LYS A 29 9.94 -1.84 3.26
N PRO A 30 10.72 -2.11 2.20
CA PRO A 30 11.94 -1.34 1.93
C PRO A 30 11.66 0.15 1.71
N MET A 31 10.53 0.48 1.07
CA MET A 31 10.11 1.86 0.84
C MET A 31 9.64 2.52 2.14
N ILE A 32 8.83 1.82 2.94
CA ILE A 32 8.37 2.30 4.24
C ILE A 32 9.58 2.57 5.14
N TYR A 33 10.49 1.59 5.26
CA TYR A 33 11.71 1.71 6.05
C TYR A 33 12.56 2.91 5.63
N LYS A 34 12.81 3.08 4.32
CA LYS A 34 13.57 4.23 3.80
C LYS A 34 12.95 5.57 4.20
N ASN A 35 11.62 5.68 4.14
CA ASN A 35 10.91 6.91 4.51
C ASN A 35 10.77 7.10 6.03
N SER A 36 11.09 6.08 6.82
CA SER A 36 11.13 6.13 8.28
C SER A 36 12.49 6.57 8.83
N CYS A 37 13.49 6.74 7.95
CA CYS A 37 14.80 7.21 8.35
C CYS A 37 14.87 8.75 8.30
N ILE A 38 14.93 9.41 9.45
CA ILE A 38 15.05 10.86 9.58
C ILE A 38 16.49 11.20 9.95
N ASN A 39 17.16 12.03 9.14
CA ASN A 39 18.57 12.41 9.33
C ASN A 39 19.53 11.21 9.46
N GLY A 40 19.24 10.11 8.76
CA GLY A 40 20.06 8.89 8.79
C GLY A 40 19.75 7.95 9.96
N TYR A 41 18.84 8.31 10.87
CA TYR A 41 18.41 7.48 11.98
C TYR A 41 17.04 6.88 11.72
N PHE A 42 16.89 5.60 12.02
CA PHE A 42 15.60 4.93 11.92
C PHE A 42 14.69 5.36 13.07
N ASP A 43 13.49 5.83 12.72
CA ASP A 43 12.44 6.19 13.66
C ASP A 43 11.35 5.10 13.65
N TYR A 44 11.25 4.39 14.77
CA TYR A 44 10.29 3.30 14.96
C TYR A 44 8.84 3.79 14.93
N ASP A 45 8.56 4.97 15.49
CA ASP A 45 7.22 5.55 15.52
C ASP A 45 6.81 5.99 14.11
N CYS A 46 7.74 6.61 13.37
CA CYS A 46 7.53 6.96 11.97
C CYS A 46 7.24 5.71 11.12
N PHE A 47 7.99 4.63 11.32
CA PHE A 47 7.76 3.37 10.62
C PHE A 47 6.38 2.79 10.90
N GLN A 48 5.98 2.74 12.17
CA GLN A 48 4.67 2.25 12.56
C GLN A 48 3.54 3.10 11.97
N GLU A 49 3.66 4.43 12.03
CA GLU A 49 2.69 5.35 11.46
C GLU A 49 2.56 5.21 9.94
N LEU A 50 3.69 5.03 9.24
CA LEU A 50 3.67 4.78 7.80
C LEU A 50 3.02 3.42 7.47
N CYS A 51 3.26 2.38 8.27
CA CYS A 51 2.56 1.09 8.11
C CYS A 51 1.04 1.26 8.28
N ILE A 52 0.60 1.95 9.34
CA ILE A 52 -0.83 2.19 9.60
C ILE A 52 -1.47 2.97 8.46
N LYS A 53 -0.85 4.08 8.03
CA LYS A 53 -1.35 4.89 6.91
C LYS A 53 -1.41 4.07 5.63
N PHE A 54 -0.42 3.23 5.38
CA PHE A 54 -0.41 2.38 4.19
C PHE A 54 -1.53 1.34 4.22
N ILE A 55 -1.82 0.72 5.36
CA ILE A 55 -2.98 -0.18 5.52
C ILE A 55 -4.30 0.57 5.24
N CYS A 56 -4.45 1.80 5.74
CA CYS A 56 -5.61 2.63 5.42
C CYS A 56 -5.72 2.93 3.92
N CYS A 57 -4.59 3.22 3.26
CA CYS A 57 -4.54 3.40 1.81
C CYS A 57 -4.96 2.12 1.08
N ILE A 58 -4.45 0.95 1.44
CA ILE A 58 -4.85 -0.34 0.82
C ILE A 58 -6.36 -0.53 0.89
N LYS A 59 -6.97 -0.29 2.06
CA LYS A 59 -8.42 -0.45 2.27
C LYS A 59 -9.28 0.52 1.46
N THR A 60 -8.75 1.71 1.16
CA THR A 60 -9.49 2.78 0.47
C THR A 60 -9.15 2.91 -1.02
N PHE A 61 -8.08 2.23 -1.47
CA PHE A 61 -7.57 2.31 -2.82
C PHE A 61 -8.60 1.82 -3.84
N LYS A 62 -8.83 2.57 -4.90
CA LYS A 62 -9.73 2.15 -5.98
C LYS A 62 -8.91 1.90 -7.23
N PHE A 63 -8.96 0.66 -7.71
CA PHE A 63 -8.50 0.35 -9.06
C PHE A 63 -9.37 1.10 -10.04
N THR A 64 -8.85 2.22 -10.52
CA THR A 64 -9.57 3.07 -11.45
C THR A 64 -9.42 2.46 -12.84
N ASN A 65 -10.52 2.16 -13.52
CA ASN A 65 -10.44 1.84 -14.94
C ASN A 65 -10.00 3.09 -15.70
N ILE A 66 -9.24 2.96 -16.78
CA ILE A 66 -8.78 4.13 -17.57
C ILE A 66 -9.97 5.02 -17.99
N SER A 67 -11.14 4.42 -18.24
CA SER A 67 -12.40 5.13 -18.50
C SER A 67 -12.91 5.99 -17.33
N ASP A 68 -12.60 5.60 -16.09
CA ASP A 68 -12.92 6.37 -14.90
C ASP A 68 -11.94 7.53 -14.66
N ILE A 69 -10.74 7.49 -15.25
CA ILE A 69 -9.78 8.59 -15.18
C ILE A 69 -10.17 9.70 -16.16
N THR A 70 -10.62 9.33 -17.37
CA THR A 70 -11.02 10.29 -18.41
C THR A 70 -12.15 11.23 -17.98
N LYS A 71 -12.94 10.90 -16.95
CA LYS A 71 -14.01 11.78 -16.42
C LYS A 71 -13.51 12.99 -15.62
N TYR A 72 -12.24 12.99 -15.19
CA TYR A 72 -11.63 14.11 -14.46
C TYR A 72 -10.84 15.06 -15.36
N PHE A 73 -10.76 14.75 -16.66
CA PHE A 73 -10.05 15.54 -17.66
C PHE A 73 -10.99 16.32 -18.60
N ASN A 74 -12.30 16.30 -18.34
CA ASN A 74 -13.32 17.07 -19.05
C ASN A 74 -13.96 18.11 -18.14
#